data_AF-G2QS29-F1
#
_entry.id   AF-G2QS29-F1
#
_cell.length_a   1.000
_cell.length_b   1.000
_cell.length_c   1.000
_cell.angle_alpha   90.00
_cell.angle_beta   90.00
_cell.angle_gamma   90.00
#
_symmetry.space_group_name_H-M   'P 1'
#
loop_
_entity.id
_entity.type
_entity.pdbx_description
1 polymer ?
#
loop_
_entity_poly.entity_id
_entity_poly.type
_entity_poly.pdbx_seq_one_letter_code
_entity_poly.pdbx_strand_id
1 'polypeptide(L)'
;MDKNLTNLLRWSIEHSSPSSRPAANGTTAVTTPSTDSGNDNANSTTATSPSPAATASNLNPELLSTLFGGPSEAELMRAAMEVITDGEATLENKLIAFDNFEQLIESLDNANNLEPLALWTPLLGLLAHEEAELRRMAAWCVGTAVQNNVRCQERLLAMGGIAPLVGLATRESESAAVRRKAVYALSSAVRNYQPAMDAAAEELRKGGLEVGQAGKVDASNMDAVDELIASLKRRIGAEA
;
A
#
# COMPACT_ATOMS: atom_id res chain seq x y z
N MET A 1 1.92 -19.50 -12.08
CA MET A 1 2.74 -18.43 -11.49
C MET A 1 4.07 -18.32 -12.23
N ASP A 2 4.39 -17.13 -12.74
CA ASP A 2 5.70 -16.84 -13.34
C ASP A 2 6.82 -16.87 -12.28
N LYS A 3 7.98 -17.42 -12.64
CA LYS A 3 9.12 -17.56 -11.70
C LYS A 3 9.63 -16.21 -11.22
N ASN A 4 9.51 -15.18 -12.05
CA ASN A 4 9.92 -13.81 -11.71
C ASN A 4 9.04 -13.21 -10.60
N LEU A 5 7.71 -13.30 -10.72
CA LEU A 5 6.78 -12.83 -9.68
C LEU A 5 6.98 -13.52 -8.34
N THR A 6 7.21 -14.83 -8.38
CA THR A 6 7.46 -15.60 -7.15
C THR A 6 8.73 -15.11 -6.44
N ASN A 7 9.75 -14.73 -7.22
CA ASN A 7 10.99 -14.15 -6.68
C ASN A 7 10.78 -12.73 -6.17
N LEU A 8 9.94 -11.90 -6.81
CA LEU A 8 9.63 -10.54 -6.34
C LEU A 8 8.78 -10.53 -5.06
N LEU A 9 7.80 -11.43 -4.96
CA LEU A 9 7.06 -11.67 -3.72
C LEU A 9 7.99 -12.12 -2.60
N ARG A 10 8.89 -13.08 -2.89
CA ARG A 10 9.87 -13.56 -1.90
C ARG A 10 10.82 -12.45 -1.48
N TRP A 11 11.32 -11.67 -2.44
CA TRP A 11 12.17 -10.51 -2.18
C TRP A 11 11.44 -9.51 -1.27
N SER A 12 10.16 -9.24 -1.56
CA SER A 12 9.33 -8.36 -0.72
C SER A 12 9.14 -8.93 0.68
N ILE A 13 8.93 -10.23 0.84
CA ILE A 13 8.80 -10.88 2.17
C ILE A 13 10.12 -10.80 2.96
N GLU A 14 11.26 -10.99 2.30
CA GLU A 14 12.59 -10.94 2.92
C GLU A 14 12.98 -9.52 3.36
N HIS A 15 12.47 -8.50 2.67
CA HIS A 15 12.82 -7.09 2.91
C HIS A 15 11.70 -6.28 3.56
N SER A 16 10.48 -6.82 3.68
CA SER A 16 9.42 -6.24 4.51
C SER A 16 9.80 -6.42 5.97
N SER A 17 10.08 -5.32 6.67
CA SER A 17 10.22 -5.37 8.12
C SER A 17 8.87 -5.79 8.73
N PRO A 18 8.83 -6.69 9.72
CA PRO A 18 7.58 -6.96 10.42
C PRO A 18 7.10 -5.65 11.04
N SER A 19 5.98 -5.12 10.54
CA SER A 19 5.38 -3.90 11.07
C SER A 19 5.17 -4.07 12.57
N SER A 20 5.88 -3.26 13.33
CA SER A 20 5.80 -3.19 14.78
C SER A 20 4.35 -2.88 15.16
N ARG A 21 3.67 -3.86 15.78
CA ARG A 21 2.62 -3.56 16.76
C ARG A 21 3.16 -2.49 17.71
N PRO A 22 2.34 -1.53 18.19
CA PRO A 22 2.83 -0.49 19.09
C PRO A 22 3.45 -1.16 20.33
N ALA A 23 4.77 -1.05 20.46
CA ALA A 23 5.56 -1.71 21.50
C ALA A 23 5.54 -0.88 22.79
N ALA A 24 5.27 -1.56 23.90
CA ALA A 24 5.59 -1.07 25.23
C ALA A 24 7.11 -1.15 25.44
N ASN A 25 7.69 0.00 25.80
CA ASN A 25 8.98 0.29 26.44
C ASN A 25 9.95 -0.87 26.73
N GLY A 26 11.23 -0.62 26.40
CA GLY A 26 12.34 -1.01 27.27
C GLY A 26 13.64 -1.44 26.60
N THR A 27 14.46 -0.46 26.23
CA THR A 27 15.92 -0.38 26.47
C THR A 27 16.81 -1.60 26.20
N THR A 28 17.76 -1.49 25.26
CA THR A 28 19.22 -1.62 25.55
C THR A 28 20.11 -1.26 24.35
N ALA A 29 21.03 -0.33 24.65
CA ALA A 29 22.37 0.00 24.12
C ALA A 29 22.93 -0.69 22.86
N VAL A 30 23.36 0.18 21.93
CA VAL A 30 24.33 -0.06 20.85
C VAL A 30 25.74 0.24 21.36
N THR A 31 26.69 -0.66 21.07
CA THR A 31 28.13 -0.37 21.10
C THR A 31 28.81 -1.01 19.89
N THR A 32 29.27 -0.17 18.96
CA THR A 32 30.20 -0.52 17.87
C THR A 32 31.62 -0.74 18.41
N PRO A 33 32.48 -1.48 17.68
CA PRO A 33 33.71 -0.80 17.26
C PRO A 33 34.17 -1.11 15.83
N SER A 34 34.93 -0.13 15.35
CA SER A 34 35.54 0.03 14.04
C SER A 34 36.80 -0.82 13.81
N THR A 35 37.12 -0.93 12.52
CA THR A 35 38.35 -1.34 11.82
C THR A 35 39.71 -1.05 12.47
N ASP A 36 40.66 -1.97 12.26
CA ASP A 36 42.09 -1.65 12.07
C ASP A 36 42.76 -2.61 11.08
N SER A 37 43.75 -2.08 10.36
CA SER A 37 44.52 -2.63 9.25
C SER A 37 45.78 -3.38 9.72
N GLY A 38 46.34 -4.26 8.90
CA GLY A 38 47.67 -4.84 9.18
C GLY A 38 48.22 -5.83 8.15
N ASN A 39 49.02 -5.30 7.21
CA ASN A 39 50.37 -5.72 6.81
C ASN A 39 50.71 -7.04 6.06
N ASP A 40 51.34 -6.86 4.90
CA ASP A 40 52.51 -7.52 4.25
C ASP A 40 52.75 -9.05 4.28
N ASN A 41 53.01 -9.65 3.11
CA ASN A 41 54.35 -9.91 2.54
C ASN A 41 54.34 -11.04 1.47
N ALA A 42 55.45 -11.15 0.75
CA ALA A 42 55.66 -11.63 -0.62
C ALA A 42 55.77 -13.14 -0.93
N ASN A 43 55.72 -13.38 -2.26
CA ASN A 43 56.52 -14.31 -3.08
C ASN A 43 55.99 -15.73 -3.35
N SER A 44 55.68 -16.03 -4.63
CA SER A 44 56.40 -17.03 -5.46
C SER A 44 55.57 -17.46 -6.68
N THR A 45 56.27 -17.52 -7.81
CA THR A 45 55.87 -18.01 -9.14
C THR A 45 55.35 -19.44 -9.17
N THR A 46 54.28 -19.70 -9.92
CA THR A 46 54.17 -20.90 -10.80
C THR A 46 53.16 -20.63 -11.92
N ALA A 47 53.57 -20.88 -13.15
CA ALA A 47 52.73 -20.84 -14.32
C ALA A 47 51.79 -22.04 -14.33
N THR A 48 50.49 -21.81 -14.50
CA THR A 48 49.58 -22.82 -15.05
C THR A 48 48.42 -22.09 -15.71
N SER A 49 48.35 -22.14 -17.04
CA SER A 49 47.19 -21.70 -17.79
C SER A 49 46.03 -22.67 -17.55
N PRO A 50 44.83 -22.21 -17.16
CA PRO A 50 43.62 -22.98 -17.36
C PRO A 50 42.89 -22.46 -18.60
N SER A 51 42.62 -23.37 -19.52
CA SER A 51 41.63 -23.23 -20.60
C SER A 51 40.33 -22.58 -20.10
N PRO A 52 39.73 -21.60 -20.80
CA PRO A 52 38.41 -21.11 -20.45
C PRO A 52 37.38 -22.14 -20.95
N ALA A 53 37.19 -23.21 -20.18
CA ALA A 53 35.90 -23.87 -20.18
C ALA A 53 34.91 -22.85 -19.63
N ALA A 54 34.14 -22.23 -20.51
CA ALA A 54 33.02 -21.37 -20.12
C ALA A 54 32.00 -22.24 -19.36
N THR A 55 32.22 -22.37 -18.05
CA THR A 55 31.17 -22.70 -17.11
C THR A 55 30.15 -21.60 -17.26
N ALA A 56 29.05 -21.90 -17.93
CA ALA A 56 27.83 -21.10 -17.85
C ALA A 56 27.52 -20.97 -16.35
N SER A 57 27.91 -19.84 -15.78
CA SER A 57 27.71 -19.55 -14.38
C SER A 57 26.20 -19.58 -14.16
N ASN A 58 25.76 -20.49 -13.30
CA ASN A 58 24.48 -20.34 -12.62
C ASN A 58 24.57 -19.03 -11.84
N LEU A 59 24.18 -17.93 -12.49
CA LEU A 59 24.16 -16.61 -11.89
C LEU A 59 23.11 -16.66 -10.78
N ASN A 60 23.58 -16.74 -9.53
CA ASN A 60 22.72 -16.71 -8.35
C ASN A 60 21.96 -15.36 -8.36
N PRO A 61 20.61 -15.34 -8.31
CA PRO A 61 19.83 -14.11 -8.25
C PRO A 61 20.32 -13.11 -7.20
N GLU A 62 20.83 -13.59 -6.06
CA GLU A 62 21.40 -12.74 -5.00
C GLU A 62 22.71 -12.06 -5.41
N LEU A 63 23.55 -12.72 -6.22
CA LEU A 63 24.78 -12.12 -6.74
C LEU A 63 24.47 -11.11 -7.84
N LEU A 64 23.43 -11.35 -8.63
CA LEU A 64 22.93 -10.39 -9.61
C LEU A 64 22.29 -9.17 -8.94
N SER A 65 21.50 -9.35 -7.87
CA SER A 65 20.94 -8.22 -7.11
C SER A 65 22.00 -7.42 -6.36
N THR A 66 23.09 -8.07 -5.91
CA THR A 66 24.24 -7.39 -5.32
C THR A 66 25.02 -6.58 -6.36
N LEU A 67 25.06 -7.05 -7.61
CA LEU A 67 25.80 -6.41 -8.70
C LEU A 67 25.00 -5.32 -9.44
N PHE A 68 23.68 -5.48 -9.58
CA PHE A 68 22.79 -4.60 -10.34
C PHE A 68 21.78 -3.82 -9.48
N GLY A 69 21.73 -4.08 -8.18
CA GLY A 69 20.69 -3.58 -7.27
C GLY A 69 19.47 -4.52 -7.19
N GLY A 70 18.65 -4.33 -6.16
CA GLY A 70 17.32 -4.96 -6.08
C GLY A 70 16.33 -4.33 -7.07
N PRO A 71 15.12 -4.91 -7.22
CA PRO A 71 14.06 -4.30 -8.02
C PRO A 71 13.75 -2.88 -7.52
N SER A 72 13.36 -2.00 -8.43
CA SER A 72 12.86 -0.68 -8.08
C SER A 72 11.50 -0.77 -7.37
N GLU A 73 11.17 0.22 -6.55
CA GLU A 73 9.86 0.30 -5.88
C GLU A 73 8.70 0.29 -6.89
N ALA A 74 8.87 0.92 -8.06
CA ALA A 74 7.89 0.88 -9.13
C ALA A 74 7.68 -0.54 -9.71
N GLU A 75 8.74 -1.35 -9.80
CA GLU A 75 8.62 -2.76 -10.21
C GLU A 75 7.93 -3.60 -9.14
N LEU A 76 8.23 -3.36 -7.87
CA LEU A 76 7.58 -4.02 -6.74
C LEU A 76 6.09 -3.68 -6.66
N MET A 77 5.72 -2.41 -6.86
CA MET A 77 4.32 -1.98 -6.92
C MET A 77 3.54 -2.70 -8.03
N ARG A 78 4.13 -2.84 -9.22
CA ARG A 78 3.51 -3.58 -10.34
C ARG A 78 3.37 -5.06 -10.02
N ALA A 79 4.43 -5.69 -9.51
CA ALA A 79 4.42 -7.10 -9.15
C ALA A 79 3.37 -7.41 -8.06
N ALA A 80 3.24 -6.54 -7.06
CA ALA A 80 2.21 -6.70 -6.04
C ALA A 80 0.80 -6.63 -6.65
N MET A 81 0.52 -5.64 -7.50
CA MET A 81 -0.79 -5.52 -8.16
C MET A 81 -1.10 -6.69 -9.10
N GLU A 82 -0.09 -7.23 -9.78
CA GLU A 82 -0.23 -8.43 -10.61
C GLU A 82 -0.69 -9.63 -9.78
N VAL A 83 -0.08 -9.87 -8.61
CA VAL A 83 -0.48 -10.95 -7.69
C VAL A 83 -1.88 -10.72 -7.12
N ILE A 84 -2.18 -9.48 -6.73
CA ILE A 84 -3.50 -9.10 -6.17
C ILE A 84 -4.62 -9.41 -7.17
N THR A 85 -4.38 -9.14 -8.46
CA THR A 85 -5.38 -9.28 -9.53
C THR A 85 -5.38 -10.63 -10.23
N ASP A 86 -4.40 -11.49 -9.97
CA ASP A 86 -4.33 -12.85 -10.50
C ASP A 86 -5.47 -13.73 -9.97
N GLY A 87 -6.30 -14.28 -10.87
CA GLY A 87 -7.40 -15.18 -10.52
C GLY A 87 -6.96 -16.50 -9.89
N GLU A 88 -5.72 -16.93 -10.15
CA GLU A 88 -5.17 -18.21 -9.68
C GLU A 88 -4.40 -18.09 -8.36
N ALA A 89 -4.11 -16.86 -7.92
CA ALA A 89 -3.43 -16.62 -6.66
C ALA A 89 -4.35 -16.91 -5.47
N THR A 90 -3.81 -17.58 -4.44
CA THR A 90 -4.54 -17.81 -3.19
C THR A 90 -4.85 -16.49 -2.49
N LEU A 91 -5.93 -16.45 -1.70
CA LEU A 91 -6.28 -15.27 -0.90
C LEU A 91 -5.12 -14.84 0.00
N GLU A 92 -4.44 -15.78 0.66
CA GLU A 92 -3.27 -15.49 1.51
C GLU A 92 -2.16 -14.76 0.74
N ASN A 93 -1.80 -15.23 -0.46
CA ASN A 93 -0.78 -14.57 -1.28
C ASN A 93 -1.21 -13.17 -1.74
N LYS A 94 -2.50 -12.99 -2.04
CA LYS A 94 -3.06 -11.67 -2.37
C LYS A 94 -2.97 -10.70 -1.20
N LEU A 95 -3.25 -11.16 0.03
CA LEU A 95 -3.16 -10.33 1.23
C LEU A 95 -1.73 -9.93 1.55
N ILE A 96 -0.77 -10.85 1.42
CA ILE A 96 0.66 -10.54 1.53
C ILE A 96 1.07 -9.50 0.48
N ALA A 97 0.65 -9.67 -0.77
CA ALA A 97 0.93 -8.70 -1.83
C ALA A 97 0.31 -7.32 -1.55
N PHE A 98 -0.90 -7.30 -0.99
CA PHE A 98 -1.55 -6.07 -0.55
C PHE A 98 -0.79 -5.38 0.59
N ASP A 99 -0.34 -6.10 1.61
CA ASP A 99 0.45 -5.53 2.71
C ASP A 99 1.75 -4.92 2.19
N ASN A 100 2.44 -5.61 1.28
CA ASN A 100 3.65 -5.11 0.62
C ASN A 100 3.37 -3.85 -0.22
N PHE A 101 2.28 -3.85 -0.97
CA PHE A 101 1.85 -2.71 -1.77
C PHE A 101 1.51 -1.50 -0.90
N GLU A 102 0.81 -1.73 0.21
CA GLU A 102 0.40 -0.68 1.15
C GLU A 102 1.62 0.00 1.79
N GLN A 103 2.63 -0.77 2.21
CA GLN A 103 3.89 -0.22 2.74
C GLN A 103 4.62 0.66 1.71
N LEU A 104 4.68 0.24 0.44
CA LEU A 104 5.34 1.03 -0.61
C LEU A 104 4.66 2.39 -0.82
N ILE A 105 3.33 2.43 -0.77
CA ILE A 105 2.53 3.65 -1.02
C ILE A 105 2.34 4.52 0.22
N GLU A 106 2.91 4.16 1.38
CA GLU A 106 3.08 5.11 2.50
C GLU A 106 3.99 6.28 2.10
N SER A 107 4.92 6.06 1.16
CA SER A 107 5.68 7.12 0.50
C SER A 107 4.82 7.89 -0.50
N LEU A 108 4.77 9.21 -0.36
CA LEU A 108 4.02 10.09 -1.26
C LEU A 108 4.52 9.98 -2.72
N ASP A 109 5.82 9.78 -2.92
CA ASP A 109 6.41 9.63 -4.26
C ASP A 109 5.90 8.35 -4.94
N ASN A 110 5.83 7.25 -4.19
CA ASN A 110 5.27 5.99 -4.68
C ASN A 110 3.75 6.05 -4.87
N ALA A 111 3.02 6.66 -3.94
CA ALA A 111 1.59 6.91 -4.11
C ALA A 111 1.32 7.70 -5.40
N ASN A 112 2.12 8.72 -5.70
CA ASN A 112 2.02 9.50 -6.92
C ASN A 112 2.36 8.69 -8.19
N ASN A 113 3.09 7.59 -8.07
CA ASN A 113 3.37 6.67 -9.17
C ASN A 113 2.17 5.77 -9.54
N LEU A 114 1.11 5.70 -8.72
CA LEU A 114 -0.09 4.92 -9.06
C LEU A 114 -0.71 5.32 -10.40
N GLU A 115 -0.66 6.60 -10.75
CA GLU A 115 -1.16 7.12 -12.02
C GLU A 115 -0.29 6.72 -13.23
N PRO A 116 1.01 7.06 -13.31
CA PRO A 116 1.85 6.67 -14.44
C PRO A 116 2.04 5.14 -14.55
N LEU A 117 1.86 4.40 -13.46
CA LEU A 117 1.89 2.93 -13.47
C LEU A 117 0.53 2.28 -13.78
N ALA A 118 -0.52 3.08 -14.01
CA ALA A 118 -1.89 2.63 -14.28
C ALA A 118 -2.49 1.71 -13.20
N LEU A 119 -2.06 1.87 -11.94
CA LEU A 119 -2.45 1.01 -10.82
C LEU A 119 -3.75 1.45 -10.14
N TRP A 120 -4.24 2.67 -10.40
CA TRP A 120 -5.52 3.13 -9.85
C TRP A 120 -6.72 2.29 -10.31
N THR A 121 -6.77 1.93 -11.60
CA THR A 121 -7.90 1.17 -12.16
C THR A 121 -8.07 -0.20 -11.50
N PRO A 122 -7.03 -1.06 -11.43
CA PRO A 122 -7.16 -2.34 -10.74
C PRO A 122 -7.43 -2.14 -9.23
N LEU A 123 -6.80 -1.15 -8.59
CA LEU A 123 -7.03 -0.87 -7.16
C LEU A 123 -8.49 -0.48 -6.86
N LEU A 124 -9.08 0.43 -7.62
CA LEU A 124 -10.48 0.83 -7.43
C LEU A 124 -11.46 -0.29 -7.82
N GLY A 125 -11.12 -1.12 -8.81
CA GLY A 125 -11.93 -2.29 -9.18
C GLY A 125 -12.12 -3.27 -8.01
N LEU A 126 -11.11 -3.39 -7.15
CA LEU A 126 -11.14 -4.29 -5.99
C LEU A 126 -12.09 -3.82 -4.87
N LEU A 127 -12.55 -2.57 -4.88
CA LEU A 127 -13.58 -2.08 -3.95
C LEU A 127 -14.94 -2.78 -4.15
N ALA A 128 -15.15 -3.40 -5.32
CA ALA A 128 -16.35 -4.15 -5.66
C ALA A 128 -16.13 -5.68 -5.71
N HIS A 129 -14.97 -6.17 -5.28
CA HIS A 129 -14.65 -7.60 -5.30
C HIS A 129 -15.61 -8.41 -4.41
N GLU A 130 -15.86 -9.69 -4.73
CA GLU A 130 -16.76 -10.56 -3.94
C GLU A 130 -16.21 -10.89 -2.55
N GLU A 131 -14.89 -11.11 -2.46
CA GLU A 131 -14.15 -11.33 -1.21
C GLU A 131 -14.04 -10.05 -0.38
N ALA A 132 -14.52 -10.10 0.86
CA ALA A 132 -14.55 -8.95 1.77
C ALA A 132 -13.14 -8.48 2.15
N GLU A 133 -12.21 -9.42 2.35
CA GLU A 133 -10.83 -9.07 2.71
C GLU A 133 -10.11 -8.28 1.59
N LEU A 134 -10.41 -8.56 0.32
CA LEU A 134 -9.85 -7.77 -0.78
C LEU A 134 -10.45 -6.35 -0.85
N ARG A 135 -11.76 -6.21 -0.60
CA ARG A 135 -12.39 -4.88 -0.47
C ARG A 135 -11.78 -4.09 0.69
N ARG A 136 -11.50 -4.75 1.82
CA ARG A 136 -10.87 -4.15 3.00
C ARG A 136 -9.48 -3.61 2.69
N MET A 137 -8.64 -4.43 2.04
CA MET A 137 -7.27 -4.04 1.69
C MET A 137 -7.24 -2.96 0.60
N ALA A 138 -8.11 -3.04 -0.41
CA ALA A 138 -8.24 -2.01 -1.43
C ALA A 138 -8.62 -0.65 -0.83
N ALA A 139 -9.62 -0.62 0.06
CA ALA A 139 -10.01 0.60 0.76
C ALA A 139 -8.87 1.15 1.64
N TRP A 140 -8.10 0.28 2.30
CA TRP A 140 -6.92 0.70 3.07
C TRP A 140 -5.88 1.37 2.15
N CYS A 141 -5.45 0.70 1.09
CA CYS A 141 -4.46 1.23 0.15
C CYS A 141 -4.89 2.56 -0.48
N VAL A 142 -6.17 2.69 -0.86
CA VAL A 142 -6.72 3.97 -1.34
C VAL A 142 -6.59 5.05 -0.28
N GLY A 143 -6.95 4.75 0.97
CA GLY A 143 -6.84 5.70 2.07
C GLY A 143 -5.41 6.13 2.38
N THR A 144 -4.45 5.21 2.27
CA THR A 144 -3.02 5.49 2.44
C THR A 144 -2.52 6.39 1.31
N ALA A 145 -2.81 6.05 0.06
CA ALA A 145 -2.34 6.81 -1.11
C ALA A 145 -2.81 8.27 -1.15
N VAL A 146 -4.03 8.56 -0.67
CA VAL A 146 -4.62 9.91 -0.69
C VAL A 146 -4.37 10.72 0.59
N GLN A 147 -3.86 10.10 1.66
CA GLN A 147 -3.69 10.77 2.93
C GLN A 147 -2.68 11.93 2.81
N ASN A 148 -3.15 13.15 3.08
CA ASN A 148 -2.35 14.37 2.95
C ASN A 148 -1.67 14.52 1.56
N ASN A 149 -2.30 13.97 0.51
CA ASN A 149 -1.76 13.95 -0.84
C ASN A 149 -2.80 14.47 -1.86
N VAL A 150 -2.78 15.78 -2.10
CA VAL A 150 -3.76 16.45 -2.99
C VAL A 150 -3.75 15.85 -4.40
N ARG A 151 -2.58 15.46 -4.93
CA ARG A 151 -2.50 14.85 -6.27
C ARG A 151 -3.27 13.52 -6.33
N CYS A 152 -3.10 12.67 -5.32
CA CYS A 152 -3.84 11.41 -5.26
C CYS A 152 -5.32 11.63 -4.90
N GLN A 153 -5.66 12.65 -4.09
CA GLN A 153 -7.06 13.03 -3.83
C GLN A 153 -7.77 13.47 -5.13
N GLU A 154 -7.14 14.33 -5.92
CA GLU A 154 -7.61 14.74 -7.26
C GLU A 154 -7.81 13.53 -8.17
N ARG A 155 -6.83 12.62 -8.20
CA ARG A 155 -6.91 11.43 -9.05
C ARG A 155 -8.02 10.47 -8.63
N LEU A 156 -8.18 10.24 -7.33
CA LEU A 156 -9.27 9.44 -6.77
C LEU A 156 -10.63 10.00 -7.16
N LEU A 157 -10.80 11.33 -7.03
CA LEU A 157 -12.04 12.02 -7.39
C LEU A 157 -12.31 11.93 -8.89
N ALA A 158 -11.32 12.22 -9.74
CA ALA A 158 -11.43 12.17 -11.19
C ALA A 158 -11.80 10.77 -11.71
N MET A 159 -11.40 9.72 -10.99
CA MET A 159 -11.74 8.33 -11.29
C MET A 159 -13.04 7.84 -10.64
N GLY A 160 -13.79 8.72 -9.98
CA GLY A 160 -15.08 8.38 -9.36
C GLY A 160 -14.96 7.47 -8.14
N GLY A 161 -13.79 7.40 -7.49
CA GLY A 161 -13.55 6.50 -6.37
C GLY A 161 -14.24 6.88 -5.06
N ILE A 162 -14.84 8.07 -4.95
CA ILE A 162 -15.58 8.50 -3.76
C ILE A 162 -16.88 7.70 -3.59
N ALA A 163 -17.66 7.51 -4.65
CA ALA A 163 -18.93 6.78 -4.61
C ALA A 163 -18.81 5.33 -4.10
N PRO A 164 -17.88 4.48 -4.60
CA PRO A 164 -17.73 3.13 -4.06
C PRO A 164 -17.27 3.12 -2.61
N LEU A 165 -16.43 4.08 -2.17
CA LEU A 165 -16.04 4.20 -0.76
C LEU A 165 -17.22 4.56 0.14
N VAL A 166 -18.08 5.50 -0.26
CA VAL A 166 -19.33 5.81 0.45
C VAL A 166 -20.24 4.59 0.50
N GLY A 167 -20.38 3.88 -0.62
CA GLY A 167 -21.15 2.64 -0.70
C GLY A 167 -20.66 1.58 0.27
N LEU A 168 -19.34 1.35 0.36
CA LEU A 168 -18.78 0.41 1.33
C LEU A 168 -18.97 0.88 2.78
N ALA A 169 -18.74 2.16 3.07
CA ALA A 169 -18.86 2.71 4.43
C ALA A 169 -20.29 2.60 5.00
N THR A 170 -21.29 2.69 4.13
CA THR A 170 -22.71 2.80 4.52
C THR A 170 -23.53 1.52 4.36
N ARG A 171 -23.01 0.50 3.66
CA ARG A 171 -23.70 -0.77 3.41
C ARG A 171 -23.79 -1.62 4.69
N GLU A 172 -25.03 -1.87 5.13
CA GLU A 172 -25.31 -2.61 6.38
C GLU A 172 -24.86 -4.08 6.32
N SER A 173 -24.95 -4.72 5.14
CA SER A 173 -24.51 -6.09 4.94
C SER A 173 -22.98 -6.26 4.86
N GLU A 174 -22.22 -5.15 4.90
CA GLU A 174 -20.77 -5.17 4.79
C GLU A 174 -20.12 -5.37 6.16
N SER A 175 -18.99 -6.09 6.19
CA SER A 175 -18.27 -6.31 7.44
C SER A 175 -17.79 -5.00 8.07
N ALA A 176 -17.80 -4.94 9.41
CA ALA A 176 -17.30 -3.78 10.15
C ALA A 176 -15.83 -3.47 9.82
N ALA A 177 -15.02 -4.47 9.47
CA ALA A 177 -13.63 -4.29 9.09
C ALA A 177 -13.48 -3.54 7.76
N VAL A 178 -14.23 -3.93 6.72
CA VAL A 178 -14.28 -3.21 5.43
C VAL A 178 -14.81 -1.80 5.62
N ARG A 179 -15.93 -1.64 6.34
CA ARG A 179 -16.54 -0.32 6.61
C ARG A 179 -15.56 0.63 7.30
N ARG A 180 -14.80 0.15 8.28
CA ARG A 180 -13.77 0.98 8.97
C ARG A 180 -12.69 1.46 8.01
N LYS A 181 -12.21 0.61 7.10
CA LYS A 181 -11.20 1.01 6.10
C LYS A 181 -11.78 1.94 5.03
N ALA A 182 -13.03 1.75 4.62
CA ALA A 182 -13.72 2.69 3.74
C ALA A 182 -13.89 4.08 4.40
N VAL A 183 -14.29 4.14 5.67
CA VAL A 183 -14.37 5.41 6.43
C VAL A 183 -13.00 6.06 6.62
N TYR A 184 -11.95 5.27 6.85
CA TYR A 184 -10.57 5.77 6.86
C TYR A 184 -10.20 6.41 5.52
N ALA A 185 -10.47 5.73 4.40
CA ALA A 185 -10.19 6.26 3.07
C ALA A 185 -10.96 7.54 2.77
N LEU A 186 -12.25 7.61 3.13
CA LEU A 186 -13.05 8.83 3.02
C LEU A 186 -12.45 9.96 3.84
N SER A 187 -12.08 9.70 5.10
CA SER A 187 -11.40 10.69 5.96
C SER A 187 -10.12 11.22 5.31
N SER A 188 -9.27 10.35 4.75
CA SER A 188 -8.06 10.76 4.03
C SER A 188 -8.38 11.57 2.76
N ALA A 189 -9.43 11.19 2.03
CA ALA A 189 -9.79 11.80 0.75
C ALA A 189 -10.36 13.22 0.89
N VAL A 190 -11.13 13.48 1.95
CA VAL A 190 -11.91 14.73 2.08
C VAL A 190 -11.22 15.81 2.91
N ARG A 191 -10.27 15.47 3.78
CA ARG A 191 -9.57 16.45 4.64
C ARG A 191 -8.74 17.40 3.80
N ASN A 192 -8.94 18.70 4.05
CA ASN A 192 -8.29 19.80 3.33
C ASN A 192 -8.50 19.77 1.81
N TYR A 193 -9.49 19.03 1.31
CA TYR A 193 -9.79 18.92 -0.11
C TYR A 193 -11.30 18.99 -0.39
N GLN A 194 -11.78 20.21 -0.60
CA GLN A 194 -13.20 20.52 -0.75
C GLN A 194 -13.90 19.74 -1.89
N PRO A 195 -13.30 19.54 -3.08
CA PRO A 195 -13.97 18.81 -4.15
C PRO A 195 -14.35 17.37 -3.78
N ALA A 196 -13.48 16.64 -3.05
CA ALA A 196 -13.84 15.31 -2.57
C ALA A 196 -14.85 15.35 -1.42
N MET A 197 -14.79 16.37 -0.55
CA MET A 197 -15.80 16.57 0.49
C MET A 197 -17.19 16.78 -0.11
N ASP A 198 -17.30 17.65 -1.12
CA ASP A 198 -18.57 17.92 -1.81
C ASP A 198 -19.12 16.65 -2.47
N ALA A 199 -18.25 15.89 -3.15
CA ALA A 199 -18.62 14.61 -3.76
C ALA A 199 -19.08 13.58 -2.71
N ALA A 200 -18.37 13.47 -1.58
CA ALA A 200 -18.74 12.55 -0.51
C ALA A 200 -20.07 12.95 0.15
N ALA A 201 -20.26 14.24 0.41
CA ALA A 201 -21.50 14.78 0.99
C ALA A 201 -22.70 14.51 0.08
N GLU A 202 -22.54 14.71 -1.23
CA GLU A 202 -23.58 14.42 -2.21
C GLU A 202 -23.93 12.92 -2.25
N GLU A 203 -22.94 12.02 -2.30
CA GLU A 203 -23.17 10.57 -2.28
C GLU A 203 -23.84 10.10 -0.97
N LEU A 204 -23.44 10.66 0.17
CA LEU A 204 -24.07 10.36 1.46
C LEU A 204 -25.54 10.81 1.51
N ARG A 205 -25.85 11.98 0.95
CA ARG A 205 -27.23 12.49 0.86
C ARG A 205 -28.10 11.63 -0.06
N LYS A 206 -27.55 11.12 -1.17
CA LYS A 206 -28.26 10.15 -2.04
C LYS A 206 -28.63 8.88 -1.26
N GLY A 207 -27.79 8.48 -0.29
CA GLY A 207 -28.06 7.39 0.64
C GLY A 207 -29.02 7.72 1.78
N GLY A 208 -29.56 8.95 1.84
CA GLY A 208 -30.48 9.41 2.89
C GLY A 208 -29.82 9.84 4.20
N LEU A 209 -28.49 10.01 4.21
CA LEU A 209 -27.78 10.48 5.41
C LEU A 209 -27.77 12.01 5.47
N GLU A 210 -27.96 12.55 6.66
CA GLU A 210 -27.74 13.98 6.93
C GLU A 210 -26.24 14.29 6.97
N VAL A 211 -25.84 15.36 6.29
CA VAL A 211 -24.44 15.77 6.16
C VAL A 211 -24.30 17.25 6.47
N GLY A 212 -23.62 17.57 7.57
CA GLY A 212 -23.32 18.94 7.97
C GLY A 212 -24.55 19.86 8.05
N GLN A 213 -24.30 21.17 8.15
CA GLN A 213 -25.37 22.15 8.10
C GLN A 213 -25.79 22.39 6.64
N ALA A 214 -27.09 22.24 6.35
CA ALA A 214 -27.65 22.43 5.01
C ALA A 214 -27.04 21.54 3.90
N GLY A 215 -26.44 20.39 4.25
CA GLY A 215 -25.86 19.47 3.27
C GLY A 215 -24.41 19.80 2.87
N LYS A 216 -23.73 20.72 3.57
CA LYS A 216 -22.36 21.14 3.25
C LYS A 216 -21.44 20.98 4.45
N VAL A 217 -20.19 20.64 4.17
CA VAL A 217 -19.10 20.55 5.14
C VAL A 217 -17.89 21.25 4.55
N ASP A 218 -17.29 22.17 5.29
CA ASP A 218 -16.02 22.79 4.91
C ASP A 218 -14.88 21.81 5.21
N ALA A 219 -14.17 21.38 4.18
CA ALA A 219 -13.07 20.43 4.26
C ALA A 219 -11.86 20.94 5.07
N SER A 220 -11.74 22.25 5.27
CA SER A 220 -10.71 22.87 6.11
C SER A 220 -11.13 23.02 7.58
N ASN A 221 -12.44 22.91 7.87
CA ASN A 221 -12.96 22.88 9.22
C ASN A 221 -12.87 21.45 9.78
N MET A 222 -11.74 21.15 10.44
CA MET A 222 -11.44 19.81 10.93
C MET A 222 -12.46 19.29 11.96
N ASP A 223 -13.10 20.16 12.75
CA ASP A 223 -14.17 19.74 13.67
C ASP A 223 -15.41 19.24 12.90
N ALA A 224 -15.78 19.94 11.82
CA ALA A 224 -16.91 19.53 10.97
C ALA A 224 -16.60 18.24 10.19
N VAL A 225 -15.35 18.08 9.71
CA VAL A 225 -14.91 16.82 9.10
C VAL A 225 -14.94 15.69 10.12
N ASP A 226 -14.44 15.91 11.34
CA ASP A 226 -14.41 14.92 12.40
C ASP A 226 -15.81 14.50 12.83
N GLU A 227 -16.77 15.43 12.91
CA GLU A 227 -18.17 15.13 13.19
C GLU A 227 -18.79 14.21 12.13
N LEU A 228 -18.56 14.52 10.84
CA LEU A 228 -19.01 13.69 9.72
C LEU A 228 -18.40 12.29 9.79
N ILE A 229 -17.08 12.19 9.96
CA ILE A 229 -16.39 10.90 10.02
C ILE A 229 -16.81 10.11 11.27
N ALA A 230 -17.03 10.77 12.41
CA ALA A 230 -17.53 10.13 13.62
C ALA A 230 -18.96 9.60 13.45
N SER A 231 -19.82 10.30 12.70
CA SER A 231 -21.17 9.81 12.39
C SER A 231 -21.14 8.50 11.62
N LEU A 232 -20.25 8.40 10.61
CA LEU A 232 -20.04 7.16 9.86
C LEU A 232 -19.51 6.03 10.76
N LYS A 233 -18.56 6.33 11.64
CA LYS A 233 -18.01 5.33 12.60
C LYS A 233 -19.07 4.83 13.57
N ARG A 234 -19.97 5.68 14.07
CA ARG A 234 -21.07 5.27 14.98
C ARG A 234 -22.00 4.26 14.32
N ARG A 235 -22.28 4.41 13.02
CA ARG A 235 -23.09 3.43 12.26
C ARG A 235 -22.44 2.06 12.16
N ILE A 236 -21.13 1.95 12.32
CA ILE A 236 -20.42 0.66 12.33
C ILE A 236 -20.60 -0.04 13.68
N GLY A 237 -20.53 0.72 14.78
CA GLY A 237 -20.61 0.17 16.14
C GLY A 237 -22.03 -0.02 16.68
N ALA A 238 -23.03 0.64 16.11
CA ALA A 238 -24.44 0.47 16.51
C ALA A 238 -25.05 -0.87 16.04
N GLU A 239 -24.36 -1.60 15.17
CA GLU A 239 -24.83 -2.81 14.50
C GLU A 239 -23.97 -4.06 14.82
N ALA A 240 -22.94 -3.90 15.67
CA ALA A 240 -22.03 -4.98 16.10
C ALA A 240 -22.37 -5.48 17.51
#